data_AF-A0A6G3XCV9-F1
#
_entry.id   AF-A0A6G3XCV9-F1
#
_cell.length_a   1.000
_cell.length_b   1.000
_cell.length_c   1.000
_cell.angle_alpha   90.00
_cell.angle_beta   90.00
_cell.angle_gamma   90.00
#
_symmetry.space_group_name_H-M   'P 1'
#
loop_
_entity.id
_entity.type
_entity.pdbx_description
1 polymer ?
#
loop_
_entity_poly.entity_id
_entity_poly.type
_entity_poly.pdbx_seq_one_letter_code
_entity_poly.pdbx_strand_id
1 'polypeptide(L)'
;MRKALTGVLSLAVLIGTVGATGASAGAATAAEPAAKRSSGVAGGSEASNEDIKDRILAIPGMSLIQEKPYAGYRYFVLNYTQPVDHRRPSKGTFQQRLTLLHKDVSRPTVFFTSGYNVSTNPSRSEPTQIIDGNQVSLEYRYFTPSRPAPADWSKLDIWQA
;
A
#
# COMPACT_ATOMS: atom_id res chain seq x y z
N MET A 1 20.21 41.01 -37.07
CA MET A 1 20.81 39.71 -36.74
C MET A 1 19.71 38.77 -36.23
N ARG A 2 19.52 37.65 -36.94
CA ARG A 2 18.77 36.42 -36.60
C ARG A 2 17.28 36.53 -36.25
N LYS A 3 16.46 36.26 -37.26
CA LYS A 3 15.06 35.79 -37.17
C LYS A 3 15.06 34.34 -36.67
N ALA A 4 14.11 33.96 -35.82
CA ALA A 4 13.76 32.57 -35.55
C ALA A 4 12.24 32.39 -35.71
N LEU A 5 11.86 31.76 -36.82
CA LEU A 5 10.58 31.06 -37.00
C LEU A 5 10.72 29.66 -36.40
N THR A 6 9.59 29.09 -35.95
CA THR A 6 9.15 27.67 -35.91
C THR A 6 8.43 27.41 -34.59
N GLY A 7 7.24 26.83 -34.48
CA GLY A 7 6.33 26.17 -35.41
C GLY A 7 5.24 25.52 -34.54
N VAL A 8 3.97 25.64 -34.95
CA VAL A 8 2.80 25.07 -34.26
C VAL A 8 2.61 23.62 -34.72
N LEU A 9 2.33 22.68 -33.80
CA LEU A 9 1.61 21.45 -34.16
C LEU A 9 0.73 20.98 -32.99
N SER A 10 -0.56 21.30 -33.11
CA SER A 10 -1.65 20.72 -32.34
C SER A 10 -1.95 19.32 -32.88
N LEU A 11 -2.05 18.31 -32.01
CA LEU A 11 -2.54 16.99 -32.38
C LEU A 11 -3.84 16.70 -31.63
N ALA A 12 -4.96 16.94 -32.31
CA ALA A 12 -6.28 16.48 -31.89
C ALA A 12 -6.52 15.10 -32.53
N VAL A 13 -6.82 14.09 -31.71
CA VAL A 13 -7.31 12.79 -32.19
C VAL A 13 -8.78 12.68 -31.81
N LEU A 14 -9.63 12.76 -32.83
CA LEU A 14 -11.05 12.42 -32.81
C LEU A 14 -11.22 11.00 -33.36
N ILE A 15 -11.80 10.11 -32.58
CA ILE A 15 -12.42 8.85 -33.02
C ILE A 15 -13.73 8.80 -32.20
N GLY A 16 -14.94 8.86 -32.74
CA GLY A 16 -15.45 8.26 -33.96
C GLY A 16 -16.51 7.22 -33.54
N THR A 17 -17.74 7.68 -33.33
CA THR A 17 -18.91 6.90 -32.91
C THR A 17 -19.53 6.11 -34.07
N VAL A 18 -19.81 4.83 -33.85
CA VAL A 18 -20.75 3.98 -34.62
C VAL A 18 -21.45 3.13 -33.55
N GLY A 19 -22.77 2.94 -33.45
CA GLY A 19 -23.88 3.01 -34.39
C GLY A 19 -24.76 1.79 -34.07
N ALA A 20 -26.00 2.04 -33.65
CA ALA A 20 -26.92 1.06 -33.06
C ALA A 20 -27.48 0.03 -34.05
N THR A 21 -27.78 -1.19 -33.59
CA THR A 21 -28.92 -2.03 -34.03
C THR A 21 -29.17 -3.19 -33.04
N GLY A 22 -30.44 -3.53 -32.81
CA GLY A 22 -30.84 -4.89 -32.41
C GLY A 22 -31.64 -5.03 -31.12
N ALA A 23 -32.96 -5.18 -31.26
CA ALA A 23 -33.93 -5.31 -30.18
C ALA A 23 -34.11 -6.74 -29.63
N SER A 24 -34.54 -6.77 -28.37
CA SER A 24 -35.54 -7.65 -27.72
C SER A 24 -35.38 -9.18 -27.65
N ALA A 25 -35.49 -9.62 -26.39
CA ALA A 25 -36.33 -10.72 -25.87
C ALA A 25 -35.91 -12.18 -26.13
N GLY A 26 -35.69 -12.89 -25.02
CA GLY A 26 -35.61 -14.34 -24.96
C GLY A 26 -35.20 -14.81 -23.57
N ALA A 27 -36.13 -14.75 -22.61
CA ALA A 27 -35.97 -15.42 -21.33
C ALA A 27 -36.05 -16.94 -21.54
N ALA A 28 -35.06 -17.69 -21.05
CA ALA A 28 -35.16 -19.12 -20.84
C ALA A 28 -34.35 -19.49 -19.59
N THR A 29 -35.03 -20.21 -18.70
CA THR A 29 -34.65 -20.59 -17.34
C THR A 29 -33.79 -21.86 -17.31
N ALA A 30 -33.03 -21.97 -16.21
CA ALA A 30 -32.56 -23.18 -15.52
C ALA A 30 -31.52 -24.10 -16.19
N ALA A 31 -30.31 -24.12 -15.59
CA ALA A 31 -29.74 -25.30 -14.93
C ALA A 31 -28.41 -24.93 -14.24
N GLU A 32 -28.38 -25.01 -12.91
CA GLU A 32 -27.15 -24.93 -12.11
C GLU A 32 -26.26 -26.17 -12.35
N PRO A 33 -24.94 -26.04 -12.59
CA PRO A 33 -24.04 -27.17 -12.50
C PRO A 33 -23.54 -27.33 -11.06
N ALA A 34 -23.79 -28.54 -10.55
CA ALA A 34 -23.34 -29.12 -9.30
C ALA A 34 -21.98 -28.61 -8.78
N ALA A 35 -22.00 -28.19 -7.51
CA ALA A 35 -20.83 -27.89 -6.70
C ALA A 35 -19.83 -29.06 -6.71
N LYS A 36 -18.68 -28.84 -7.35
CA LYS A 36 -17.53 -29.74 -7.31
C LYS A 36 -16.90 -29.64 -5.92
N ARG A 37 -17.19 -30.62 -5.04
CA ARG A 37 -16.43 -30.83 -3.80
C ARG A 37 -15.03 -31.31 -4.18
N SER A 38 -14.02 -30.48 -3.94
CA SER A 38 -12.63 -30.92 -3.93
C SER A 38 -12.18 -31.09 -2.49
N SER A 39 -12.09 -32.35 -2.07
CA SER A 39 -11.42 -32.78 -0.87
C SER A 39 -9.90 -32.60 -1.00
N GLY A 40 -9.32 -31.80 -0.11
CA GLY A 40 -8.02 -32.08 0.52
C GLY A 40 -6.74 -31.91 -0.31
N VAL A 41 -6.06 -30.79 -0.11
CA VAL A 41 -4.64 -30.82 0.31
C VAL A 41 -4.52 -29.89 1.51
N ALA A 42 -4.27 -30.49 2.67
CA ALA A 42 -3.98 -29.78 3.91
C ALA A 42 -2.59 -29.17 3.84
N GLY A 43 -2.47 -27.87 4.13
CA GLY A 43 -1.18 -27.20 4.22
C GLY A 43 -1.26 -25.69 4.12
N GLY A 44 -1.99 -25.05 5.03
CA GLY A 44 -2.03 -23.59 5.14
C GLY A 44 -2.99 -23.19 6.25
N SER A 45 -2.41 -22.89 7.42
CA SER A 45 -3.04 -22.26 8.59
C SER A 45 -4.33 -21.53 8.25
N GLU A 46 -5.43 -21.84 8.96
CA GLU A 46 -6.59 -20.95 9.03
C GLU A 46 -6.07 -19.54 9.33
N ALA A 47 -6.01 -18.71 8.29
CA ALA A 47 -5.99 -17.28 8.50
C ALA A 47 -7.30 -17.02 9.23
N SER A 48 -7.24 -16.44 10.43
CA SER A 48 -8.42 -15.87 11.05
C SER A 48 -9.19 -15.12 9.95
N ASN A 49 -10.48 -15.39 9.81
CA ASN A 49 -11.38 -14.75 8.82
C ASN A 49 -11.56 -13.23 9.09
N GLU A 50 -10.67 -12.67 9.90
CA GLU A 50 -10.61 -11.30 10.35
C GLU A 50 -9.97 -10.44 9.25
N ASP A 51 -10.55 -9.28 9.01
CA ASP A 51 -10.06 -8.35 8.01
C ASP A 51 -8.60 -7.98 8.28
N ILE A 52 -7.80 -7.83 7.22
CA ILE A 52 -6.38 -7.51 7.38
C ILE A 52 -6.17 -6.19 8.14
N LYS A 53 -7.08 -5.22 8.00
CA LYS A 53 -7.00 -3.96 8.75
C LYS A 53 -7.12 -4.19 10.25
N ASP A 54 -8.06 -5.03 10.66
CA ASP A 54 -8.30 -5.34 12.07
C ASP A 54 -7.07 -6.05 12.67
N ARG A 55 -6.51 -7.00 11.92
CA ARG A 55 -5.26 -7.69 12.29
C ARG A 55 -4.07 -6.73 12.42
N ILE A 56 -3.97 -5.72 11.55
CA ILE A 56 -2.92 -4.68 11.64
C ILE A 56 -3.14 -3.81 12.88
N LEU A 57 -4.37 -3.39 13.15
CA LEU A 57 -4.71 -2.52 14.29
C LEU A 57 -4.67 -3.24 15.63
N ALA A 58 -4.72 -4.58 15.63
CA ALA A 58 -4.47 -5.39 16.80
C ALA A 58 -2.99 -5.38 17.25
N ILE A 59 -2.05 -4.94 16.40
CA ILE A 59 -0.63 -4.81 16.76
C ILE A 59 -0.49 -3.68 17.81
N PRO A 60 0.07 -3.96 19.01
CA PRO A 60 0.24 -2.94 20.04
C PRO A 60 1.03 -1.73 19.54
N GLY A 61 0.46 -0.53 19.70
CA GLY A 61 1.07 0.73 19.28
C GLY A 61 0.82 1.12 17.81
N MET A 62 0.12 0.28 17.03
CA MET A 62 -0.28 0.59 15.66
C MET A 62 -1.56 1.46 15.65
N SER A 63 -1.63 2.41 14.72
CA SER A 63 -2.84 3.20 14.47
C SER A 63 -2.98 3.57 13.00
N LEU A 64 -4.23 3.67 12.54
CA LEU A 64 -4.54 4.08 11.16
C LEU A 64 -4.50 5.60 11.03
N ILE A 65 -3.74 6.10 10.06
CA ILE A 65 -3.88 7.49 9.60
C ILE A 65 -4.92 7.53 8.47
N GLN A 66 -4.76 6.68 7.45
CA GLN A 66 -5.61 6.69 6.27
C GLN A 66 -5.56 5.36 5.53
N GLU A 67 -6.65 4.98 4.88
CA GLU A 67 -6.68 3.94 3.84
C GLU A 67 -6.96 4.61 2.48
N LYS A 68 -6.24 4.22 1.43
CA LYS A 68 -6.38 4.78 0.07
C LYS A 68 -6.56 3.64 -0.94
N PRO A 69 -7.29 3.89 -2.05
CA PRO A 69 -7.40 2.90 -3.11
C PRO A 69 -6.09 2.76 -3.90
N TYR A 70 -5.76 1.53 -4.31
CA TYR A 70 -4.73 1.23 -5.30
C TYR A 70 -5.12 -0.05 -6.04
N ALA A 71 -5.00 -0.09 -7.37
CA ALA A 71 -5.52 -1.20 -8.16
C ALA A 71 -4.88 -2.54 -7.74
N GLY A 72 -5.70 -3.48 -7.25
CA GLY A 72 -5.28 -4.82 -6.83
C GLY A 72 -4.60 -4.90 -5.46
N TYR A 73 -4.60 -3.82 -4.68
CA TYR A 73 -4.01 -3.77 -3.33
C TYR A 73 -4.87 -2.92 -2.40
N ARG A 74 -4.73 -3.14 -1.10
CA ARG A 74 -5.15 -2.18 -0.07
C ARG A 74 -3.94 -1.37 0.36
N TYR A 75 -4.09 -0.05 0.46
CA TYR A 75 -3.01 0.83 0.87
C TYR A 75 -3.34 1.52 2.19
N PHE A 76 -2.49 1.30 3.19
CA PHE A 76 -2.63 1.89 4.52
C PHE A 76 -1.49 2.86 4.78
N VAL A 77 -1.83 4.03 5.31
CA VAL A 77 -0.90 4.95 5.97
C VAL A 77 -1.11 4.76 7.47
N LEU A 78 -0.04 4.43 8.18
CA LEU A 78 -0.08 3.97 9.55
C LEU A 78 0.90 4.76 10.41
N ASN A 79 0.59 4.85 11.69
CA ASN A 79 1.50 5.28 12.74
C ASN A 79 1.83 4.09 13.63
N TYR A 80 3.09 3.98 14.03
CA TYR A 80 3.56 3.01 15.01
C TYR A 80 4.25 3.73 16.18
N THR A 81 3.86 3.37 17.40
CA THR A 81 4.41 3.95 18.62
C THR A 81 5.80 3.36 18.90
N GLN A 82 6.83 4.20 18.85
CA GLN A 82 8.23 3.81 19.02
C GLN A 82 8.85 4.51 20.24
N PRO A 83 9.74 3.86 21.00
CA PRO A 83 10.49 4.54 22.05
C PRO A 83 11.40 5.63 21.47
N VAL A 84 11.55 6.73 22.21
CA VAL A 84 12.53 7.77 21.88
C VAL A 84 13.97 7.25 22.06
N ASP A 85 14.21 6.37 23.02
CA ASP A 85 15.50 5.74 23.28
C ASP A 85 15.30 4.24 23.48
N HIS A 86 15.67 3.42 22.49
CA HIS A 86 15.51 1.96 22.57
C HIS A 86 16.32 1.34 23.72
N ARG A 87 17.39 1.99 24.21
CA ARG A 87 18.13 1.53 25.40
C ARG A 87 17.38 1.81 26.70
N ARG A 88 16.41 2.73 26.69
CA ARG A 88 15.61 3.16 27.85
C ARG A 88 14.17 3.45 27.41
N PRO A 89 13.37 2.42 27.08
CA PRO A 89 12.04 2.60 26.48
C PRO A 89 11.04 3.40 27.34
N SER A 90 11.25 3.45 28.66
CA SER A 90 10.44 4.25 29.58
C SER A 90 10.62 5.77 29.45
N LYS A 91 11.60 6.24 28.66
CA LYS A 91 11.88 7.67 28.44
C LYS A 91 10.94 8.37 27.46
N GLY A 92 9.81 7.75 27.16
CA GLY A 92 8.79 8.28 26.28
C GLY A 92 8.85 7.69 24.88
N THR A 93 7.84 8.03 24.10
CA THR A 93 7.58 7.48 22.77
C THR A 93 7.28 8.58 21.78
N PHE A 94 7.33 8.26 20.49
CA PHE A 94 6.88 9.09 19.39
C PHE A 94 6.13 8.23 18.37
N GLN A 95 5.39 8.87 17.46
CA GLN A 95 4.71 8.19 16.37
C GLN A 95 5.63 8.16 15.15
N GLN A 96 5.96 6.96 14.66
CA GLN A 96 6.71 6.76 13.43
C GLN A 96 5.76 6.33 12.32
N ARG A 97 5.84 7.00 11.18
CA ARG A 97 4.99 6.73 10.02
C ARG A 97 5.55 5.58 9.19
N LEU A 98 4.64 4.71 8.77
CA LEU A 98 4.89 3.68 7.77
C LEU A 98 3.69 3.54 6.84
N THR A 99 3.91 2.90 5.70
CA THR A 99 2.85 2.58 4.74
C THR A 99 2.88 1.11 4.39
N LEU A 100 1.72 0.53 4.11
CA LEU A 100 1.57 -0.85 3.72
C LEU A 100 0.75 -0.94 2.43
N LEU A 101 1.34 -1.52 1.39
CA LEU A 101 0.62 -2.12 0.27
C LEU A 101 0.38 -3.59 0.60
N HIS A 102 -0.87 -3.94 0.87
CA HIS A 102 -1.30 -5.31 1.10
C HIS A 102 -1.99 -5.86 -0.14
N LYS A 103 -1.43 -6.93 -0.70
CA LYS A 103 -2.03 -7.71 -1.77
C LYS A 103 -2.84 -8.87 -1.22
N ASP A 104 -2.18 -9.72 -0.43
CA ASP A 104 -2.74 -10.93 0.14
C ASP A 104 -1.79 -11.52 1.21
N VAL A 105 -2.34 -12.27 2.17
CA VAL A 105 -1.58 -12.87 3.28
C VAL A 105 -0.66 -14.03 2.87
N SER A 106 -0.91 -14.66 1.72
CA SER A 106 -0.08 -15.72 1.14
C SER A 106 1.10 -15.19 0.32
N ARG A 107 1.22 -13.87 0.16
CA ARG A 107 2.22 -13.24 -0.70
C ARG A 107 3.46 -12.81 0.10
N PRO A 108 4.66 -12.88 -0.49
CA PRO A 108 5.87 -12.38 0.16
C PRO A 108 5.77 -10.86 0.41
N THR A 109 6.48 -10.37 1.41
CA THR A 109 6.50 -8.94 1.78
C THR A 109 7.87 -8.35 1.53
N VAL A 110 7.92 -7.28 0.74
CA VAL A 110 9.11 -6.43 0.59
C VAL A 110 9.13 -5.40 1.71
N PHE A 111 10.24 -5.35 2.45
CA PHE A 111 10.53 -4.22 3.32
C PHE A 111 11.31 -3.17 2.53
N PHE A 112 10.60 -2.14 2.05
CA PHE A 112 11.18 -1.07 1.25
C PHE A 112 11.63 0.07 2.16
N THR A 113 12.95 0.19 2.34
CA THR A 113 13.56 1.29 3.09
C THR A 113 13.51 2.58 2.27
N SER A 114 12.32 3.15 2.12
CA SER A 114 12.05 4.34 1.31
C SER A 114 12.86 5.58 1.75
N GLY A 115 13.34 5.55 3.00
CA GLY A 115 14.28 6.51 3.51
C GLY A 115 13.62 7.73 4.15
N TYR A 116 14.05 8.89 3.70
CA TYR A 116 13.65 10.19 4.22
C TYR A 116 12.33 10.65 3.60
N ASN A 117 11.38 11.10 4.41
CA ASN A 117 10.04 11.55 3.97
C ASN A 117 9.29 10.47 3.17
N VAL A 118 8.79 9.43 3.84
CA VAL A 118 8.04 8.36 3.15
C VAL A 118 6.88 8.96 2.37
N SER A 119 6.78 8.61 1.09
CA SER A 119 5.64 9.01 0.28
C SER A 119 4.37 8.31 0.77
N THR A 120 3.31 9.08 1.00
CA THR A 120 1.97 8.56 1.27
C THR A 120 1.16 8.38 -0.02
N ASN A 121 1.78 8.55 -1.20
CA ASN A 121 1.20 8.19 -2.48
C ASN A 121 1.54 6.72 -2.80
N PRO A 122 0.52 5.86 -3.01
CA PRO A 122 0.75 4.43 -3.19
C PRO A 122 1.56 4.16 -4.46
N SER A 123 2.63 3.38 -4.30
CA SER A 123 3.49 2.92 -5.39
C SER A 123 4.21 1.63 -5.00
N ARG A 124 4.47 0.76 -5.99
CA ARG A 124 5.21 -0.49 -5.81
C ARG A 124 6.66 -0.28 -6.26
N SER A 125 7.60 -0.60 -5.39
CA SER A 125 9.02 -0.73 -5.73
C SER A 125 9.21 -1.86 -6.75
N GLU A 126 10.31 -1.80 -7.51
CA GLU A 126 10.64 -2.83 -8.50
C GLU A 126 10.61 -4.25 -7.90
N PRO A 127 11.20 -4.53 -6.71
CA PRO A 127 11.11 -5.86 -6.12
C PRO A 127 9.66 -6.31 -5.83
N THR A 128 8.81 -5.40 -5.37
CA THR A 128 7.39 -5.69 -5.11
C THR A 128 6.62 -6.01 -6.39
N GLN A 129 6.99 -5.37 -7.51
CA GLN A 129 6.42 -5.68 -8.82
C GLN A 129 6.88 -7.06 -9.32
N ILE A 130 8.17 -7.37 -9.20
CA ILE A 130 8.76 -8.64 -9.65
C ILE A 130 8.09 -9.84 -8.97
N ILE A 131 7.90 -9.77 -7.65
CA ILE A 131 7.33 -10.88 -6.87
C ILE A 131 5.80 -10.82 -6.77
N ASP A 132 5.18 -9.77 -7.31
CA ASP A 132 3.76 -9.43 -7.11
C ASP A 132 3.32 -9.61 -5.65
N GLY A 133 4.08 -8.99 -4.75
CA GLY A 133 4.00 -9.19 -3.31
C GLY A 133 3.47 -7.99 -2.53
N ASN A 134 3.44 -8.10 -1.20
CA ASN A 134 3.16 -6.99 -0.30
C ASN A 134 4.38 -6.03 -0.24
N GLN A 135 4.17 -4.81 0.25
CA GLN A 135 5.25 -3.86 0.53
C GLN A 135 4.98 -3.08 1.81
N VAL A 136 5.95 -3.06 2.72
CA VAL A 136 5.99 -2.11 3.84
C VAL A 136 7.05 -1.05 3.52
N SER A 137 6.67 0.22 3.55
CA SER A 137 7.63 1.33 3.46
C SER A 137 7.70 2.09 4.78
N LEU A 138 8.91 2.27 5.31
CA LEU A 138 9.17 2.97 6.58
C LEU A 138 9.73 4.37 6.34
N GLU A 139 9.31 5.34 7.16
CA GLU A 139 9.98 6.62 7.32
C GLU A 139 10.99 6.55 8.48
N TYR A 140 12.23 7.00 8.25
CA TYR A 140 13.19 7.09 9.35
C TYR A 140 12.80 8.12 10.40
N ARG A 141 13.23 7.87 11.63
CA ARG A 141 13.13 8.83 12.73
C ARG A 141 13.83 10.15 12.38
N TYR A 142 13.32 11.24 12.96
CA TYR A 142 13.75 12.64 12.74
C TYR A 142 13.36 13.28 11.41
N PHE A 143 12.57 12.61 10.58
CA PHE A 143 11.86 13.22 9.46
C PHE A 143 10.43 13.53 9.88
N THR A 144 9.88 14.68 9.49
CA THR A 144 8.52 15.06 9.89
C THR A 144 7.50 14.24 9.09
N PRO A 145 6.51 13.60 9.75
CA PRO A 145 6.11 13.72 11.16
C PRO A 145 6.74 12.71 12.14
N SER A 146 7.53 11.74 11.66
CA SER A 146 8.24 10.73 12.45
C SER A 146 9.40 11.27 13.31
N ARG A 147 9.16 12.27 14.15
CA ARG A 147 10.20 12.94 14.96
C ARG A 147 9.81 13.00 16.44
N PRO A 148 10.66 12.50 17.36
CA PRO A 148 10.51 12.77 18.79
C PRO A 148 10.37 14.26 19.12
N ALA A 149 9.53 14.58 20.09
CA ALA A 149 9.34 15.94 20.58
C ALA A 149 9.58 15.96 22.11
N PRO A 150 10.56 16.74 22.61
CA PRO A 150 11.52 17.54 21.85
C PRO A 150 12.50 16.68 21.04
N ALA A 151 13.10 17.26 20.00
CA ALA A 151 14.09 16.56 19.18
C ALA A 151 15.45 16.51 19.90
N ASP A 152 15.74 15.39 20.56
CA ASP A 152 17.07 15.06 21.08
C ASP A 152 17.91 14.40 19.99
N TRP A 153 18.76 15.17 19.31
CA TRP A 153 19.59 14.67 18.20
C TRP A 153 20.63 13.63 18.61
N SER A 154 20.90 13.45 19.91
CA SER A 154 21.77 12.37 20.40
C SER A 154 21.19 10.96 20.19
N LYS A 155 19.91 10.86 19.79
CA LYS A 155 19.24 9.60 19.43
C LYS A 155 19.06 9.41 17.93
N LEU A 156 19.67 10.25 17.09
CA LEU A 156 19.77 10.01 15.66
C LEU A 156 21.04 9.18 15.40
N ASP A 157 20.93 7.87 15.54
CA ASP A 157 21.97 6.90 15.20
C ASP A 157 21.38 5.66 14.51
N ILE A 158 22.23 4.85 13.86
CA ILE A 158 21.79 3.67 13.10
C ILE A 158 21.14 2.62 14.00
N TRP A 159 21.61 2.46 15.23
CA TRP A 159 21.08 1.46 16.15
C TRP A 159 19.69 1.84 16.67
N GLN A 160 19.41 3.13 16.73
CA GLN A 160 18.12 3.71 17.11
C GLN A 160 17.10 3.74 15.96
N ALA A 161 17.51 3.50 14.71
CA ALA A 161 16.70 3.68 13.50
C ALA A 161 15.81 2.48 13.16
#